data_AF-A0A2P2E5E5-F1
#
_entry.id   AF-A0A2P2E5E5-F1
#
_cell.length_a   1.000
_cell.length_b   1.000
_cell.length_c   1.000
_cell.angle_alpha   90.00
_cell.angle_beta   90.00
_cell.angle_gamma   90.00
#
_symmetry.space_group_name_H-M   'P 1'
#
loop_
_entity.id
_entity.type
_entity.pdbx_description
1 polymer ?
#
loop_
_entity_poly.entity_id
_entity_poly.type
_entity_poly.pdbx_seq_one_letter_code
_entity_poly.pdbx_strand_id
1 'polypeptide(L)'
;MKFKTLLLIVLTTAFSCSEIENQAECKSGFDYDSANYCFSRKITEEDTDLSELSNNLFIGEILEKNTIFIEPFNFDNLDSSQKLNYLNIYKNINAVAIKNKSAKPISGIFKEHIKSYIPDEFEKSVFYSKPFSKPNFDLLKYNIEEETEVNSIVFGLSGLKFENIDCSNYGKKRPYSKKEYAEAIESLSEDQEIEDRTLDFKKLEETILNARMICSLSNEKSKLKLVLSSYETKGMEYAGTVYLIDFYIKNKLIKTIEKYNYDGPY
;
A
#
# COMPACT_ATOMS: atom_id res chain seq x y z
N MET A 1 54.56 7.68 37.25
CA MET A 1 54.09 8.62 36.21
C MET A 1 53.03 7.94 35.37
N LYS A 2 51.93 8.66 35.12
CA LYS A 2 50.63 8.14 34.66
C LYS A 2 50.67 7.67 33.20
N PHE A 3 50.29 6.42 32.95
CA PHE A 3 49.74 6.00 31.65
C PHE A 3 48.25 6.37 31.64
N LYS A 4 47.86 7.33 30.79
CA LYS A 4 46.46 7.62 30.50
C LYS A 4 46.00 6.65 29.41
N THR A 5 45.30 5.60 29.80
CA THR A 5 44.53 4.77 28.87
C THR A 5 43.25 5.52 28.54
N LEU A 6 43.16 6.04 27.32
CA LEU A 6 41.95 6.65 26.78
C LEU A 6 40.98 5.52 26.43
N LEU A 7 40.02 5.24 27.31
CA LEU A 7 38.94 4.32 27.03
C LEU A 7 37.96 5.03 26.08
N LEU A 8 38.09 4.77 24.78
CA LEU A 8 37.15 5.23 23.78
C LEU A 8 35.89 4.36 23.91
N ILE A 9 34.93 4.82 24.70
CA ILE A 9 33.58 4.25 24.72
C ILE A 9 32.91 4.69 23.42
N VAL A 10 32.97 3.84 22.40
CA VAL A 10 32.09 3.96 21.23
C VAL A 10 30.71 3.50 21.70
N LEU A 11 29.91 4.44 22.17
CA LEU A 11 28.49 4.25 22.42
C LEU A 11 27.81 4.17 21.05
N THR A 12 27.80 2.99 20.43
CA THR A 12 26.87 2.71 19.33
C THR A 12 25.48 2.65 19.94
N THR A 13 24.75 3.77 19.96
CA THR A 13 23.30 3.75 20.17
C THR A 13 22.67 3.14 18.92
N ALA A 14 22.73 1.82 18.82
CA ALA A 14 21.77 1.08 18.05
C ALA A 14 20.43 1.31 18.75
N PHE A 15 19.66 2.29 18.27
CA PHE A 15 18.24 2.40 18.58
C PHE A 15 17.58 1.12 18.05
N SER A 16 17.58 0.10 18.89
CA SER A 16 16.88 -1.14 18.65
C SER A 16 15.41 -0.81 18.80
N CYS A 17 14.73 -0.64 17.66
CA CYS A 17 13.27 -0.62 17.64
C CYS A 17 12.81 -1.95 18.22
N SER A 18 12.29 -1.91 19.46
CA SER A 18 11.72 -3.05 20.17
C SER A 18 10.26 -3.15 19.78
N GLU A 19 9.90 -4.30 19.21
CA GLU A 19 8.51 -4.68 18.93
C GLU A 19 7.75 -4.69 20.26
N ILE A 20 6.70 -3.87 20.39
CA ILE A 20 5.81 -3.94 21.56
C ILE A 20 4.75 -5.00 21.28
N GLU A 21 4.83 -6.12 21.99
CA GLU A 21 3.90 -7.26 21.86
C GLU A 21 2.57 -7.05 22.61
N ASN A 22 2.40 -5.99 23.42
CA ASN A 22 1.25 -5.83 24.33
C ASN A 22 0.50 -4.50 24.19
N GLN A 23 -0.78 -4.59 23.84
CA GLN A 23 -1.70 -3.46 23.62
C GLN A 23 -1.94 -2.60 24.87
N ALA A 24 -1.74 -3.13 26.08
CA ALA A 24 -1.91 -2.38 27.33
C ALA A 24 -0.83 -1.33 27.58
N GLU A 25 0.32 -1.41 26.89
CA GLU A 25 1.42 -0.46 26.97
C GLU A 25 1.32 0.63 25.89
N CYS A 26 0.36 0.49 24.97
CA CYS A 26 0.09 1.46 23.93
C CYS A 26 -0.74 2.62 24.48
N LYS A 27 -0.14 3.80 24.55
CA LYS A 27 -0.91 5.04 24.65
C LYS A 27 -1.56 5.32 23.30
N SER A 28 -2.84 5.69 23.30
CA SER A 28 -3.52 6.18 22.11
C SER A 28 -2.86 7.49 21.64
N GLY A 29 -2.39 7.52 20.39
CA GLY A 29 -1.72 8.68 19.79
C GLY A 29 -0.24 8.45 19.52
N PHE A 30 0.17 8.69 18.28
CA PHE A 30 1.57 8.72 17.85
C PHE A 30 2.35 9.80 18.63
N ASP A 31 3.40 9.39 19.35
CA ASP A 31 4.39 10.30 19.94
C ASP A 31 5.65 10.26 19.08
N TYR A 32 5.88 11.35 18.32
CA TYR A 32 7.02 11.54 17.43
C TYR A 32 8.37 11.41 18.13
N ASP A 33 8.42 11.56 19.46
CA ASP A 33 9.63 11.47 20.27
C ASP A 33 9.83 10.07 20.90
N SER A 34 8.85 9.17 20.78
CA SER A 34 8.93 7.83 21.36
C SER A 34 9.41 6.80 20.33
N ALA A 35 10.49 6.07 20.64
CA ALA A 35 11.08 5.04 19.78
C ALA A 35 10.22 3.75 19.66
N ASN A 36 8.93 3.82 19.98
CA ASN A 36 8.06 2.69 20.28
C ASN A 36 6.76 2.80 19.47
N TYR A 37 6.55 1.84 18.56
CA TYR A 37 5.38 1.80 17.69
C TYR A 37 4.44 0.66 18.09
N CYS A 38 3.14 0.91 17.96
CA CYS A 38 2.08 0.00 18.39
C CYS A 38 1.48 -0.78 17.23
N PHE A 39 1.28 -2.07 17.46
CA PHE A 39 0.75 -3.02 16.49
C PHE A 39 -0.72 -3.35 16.81
N SER A 40 -1.64 -3.14 15.87
CA SER A 40 -2.83 -3.96 15.74
C SER A 40 -2.37 -5.35 15.29
N ARG A 41 -2.25 -6.26 16.25
CA ARG A 41 -2.05 -7.71 16.10
C ARG A 41 -1.47 -8.19 14.75
N LYS A 42 -0.24 -8.72 14.79
CA LYS A 42 0.39 -9.39 13.64
C LYS A 42 -0.51 -10.45 13.02
N ILE A 43 -0.77 -10.34 11.72
CA ILE A 43 -1.50 -11.36 10.95
C ILE A 43 -0.66 -12.63 10.86
N THR A 44 -1.33 -13.76 11.06
CA THR A 44 -0.83 -15.12 10.98
C THR A 44 -1.54 -15.89 9.88
N GLU A 45 -1.02 -17.07 9.54
CA GLU A 45 -1.58 -17.93 8.50
C GLU A 45 -2.99 -18.47 8.85
N GLU A 46 -3.39 -18.36 10.13
CA GLU A 46 -4.70 -18.80 10.63
C GLU A 46 -5.77 -17.69 10.54
N ASP A 47 -5.35 -16.46 10.28
CA ASP A 47 -6.25 -15.32 10.30
C ASP A 47 -7.14 -15.28 9.06
N THR A 48 -8.45 -15.28 9.32
CA THR A 48 -9.49 -15.20 8.29
C THR A 48 -10.36 -13.95 8.41
N ASP A 49 -10.11 -13.10 9.42
CA ASP A 49 -10.86 -11.86 9.60
C ASP A 49 -10.51 -10.85 8.49
N LEU A 50 -11.49 -10.51 7.67
CA LEU A 50 -11.29 -9.66 6.50
C LEU A 50 -10.93 -8.22 6.86
N SER A 51 -11.41 -7.71 8.00
CA SER A 51 -11.10 -6.35 8.46
C SER A 51 -9.63 -6.28 8.85
N GLU A 52 -9.16 -7.26 9.63
CA GLU A 52 -7.75 -7.38 10.01
C GLU A 52 -6.84 -7.56 8.80
N LEU A 53 -7.23 -8.43 7.86
CA LEU A 53 -6.48 -8.63 6.61
C LEU A 53 -6.45 -7.36 5.75
N SER A 54 -7.57 -6.63 5.63
CA SER A 54 -7.63 -5.39 4.84
C SER A 54 -6.79 -4.28 5.44
N ASN A 55 -6.77 -4.16 6.77
CA ASN A 55 -6.04 -3.11 7.49
C ASN A 55 -4.52 -3.33 7.48
N ASN A 56 -4.07 -4.55 7.26
CA ASN A 56 -2.64 -4.89 7.18
C ASN A 56 -2.11 -4.95 5.73
N LEU A 57 -2.94 -4.66 4.73
CA LEU A 57 -2.47 -4.50 3.36
C LEU A 57 -1.71 -3.21 3.19
N PHE A 58 -0.63 -3.28 2.41
CA PHE A 58 0.14 -2.13 2.01
C PHE A 58 0.48 -2.17 0.53
N ILE A 59 0.70 -0.99 -0.02
CA ILE A 59 1.13 -0.78 -1.40
C ILE A 59 2.12 0.37 -1.44
N GLY A 60 2.94 0.43 -2.49
CA GLY A 60 3.82 1.54 -2.73
C GLY A 60 4.76 1.28 -3.89
N GLU A 61 5.96 1.84 -3.83
CA GLU A 61 6.90 1.84 -4.94
C GLU A 61 8.37 1.83 -4.50
N ILE A 62 9.22 1.26 -5.34
CA ILE A 62 10.67 1.33 -5.23
C ILE A 62 11.15 2.58 -5.95
N LEU A 63 11.42 3.66 -5.21
CA LEU A 63 11.79 4.95 -5.82
C LEU A 63 13.31 5.15 -5.94
N GLU A 64 14.08 4.49 -5.08
CA GLU A 64 15.53 4.48 -5.12
C GLU A 64 16.08 3.07 -4.90
N LYS A 65 17.34 2.85 -5.27
CA LYS A 65 17.96 1.53 -5.15
C LYS A 65 17.92 1.06 -3.69
N ASN A 66 17.60 -0.22 -3.49
CA ASN A 66 17.60 -0.89 -2.19
C ASN A 66 16.62 -0.28 -1.17
N THR A 67 15.62 0.46 -1.62
CA THR A 67 14.69 1.15 -0.73
C THR A 67 13.27 1.08 -1.28
N ILE A 68 12.32 0.77 -0.40
CA ILE A 68 10.90 0.76 -0.73
C ILE A 68 10.14 1.75 0.13
N PHE A 69 9.13 2.36 -0.47
CA PHE A 69 8.25 3.34 0.16
C PHE A 69 6.83 2.80 0.08
N ILE A 70 6.20 2.58 1.23
CA ILE A 70 4.87 1.98 1.30
C ILE A 70 3.92 2.79 2.16
N GLU A 71 2.63 2.68 1.86
CA GLU A 71 1.50 3.18 2.63
C GLU A 71 0.43 2.07 2.79
N PRO A 72 -0.54 2.22 3.69
CA PRO A 72 -1.64 1.27 3.80
C PRO A 72 -2.50 1.32 2.54
N PHE A 73 -3.03 0.16 2.18
CA PHE A 73 -3.90 0.08 1.01
C PHE A 73 -5.24 0.80 1.25
N ASN A 74 -5.88 0.52 2.40
CA ASN A 74 -7.20 1.05 2.76
C ASN A 74 -7.14 2.43 3.44
N PHE A 75 -6.20 3.28 3.03
CA PHE A 75 -6.04 4.61 3.60
C PHE A 75 -6.91 5.62 2.85
N ASP A 76 -8.07 5.94 3.41
CA ASP A 76 -8.90 7.07 2.97
C ASP A 76 -8.36 8.36 3.60
N ASN A 77 -7.75 9.21 2.77
CA ASN A 77 -7.13 10.48 3.17
C ASN A 77 -8.14 11.59 3.52
N LEU A 78 -9.45 11.31 3.49
CA LEU A 78 -10.50 12.33 3.60
C LEU A 78 -10.54 13.03 4.97
N ASP A 79 -9.95 12.44 6.02
CA ASP A 79 -9.96 13.03 7.36
C ASP A 79 -8.54 13.25 7.90
N SER A 80 -7.87 14.29 7.39
CA SER A 80 -6.55 14.77 7.86
C SER A 80 -6.49 15.11 9.36
N SER A 81 -7.63 15.15 10.06
CA SER A 81 -7.72 15.34 11.51
C SER A 81 -7.41 14.06 12.31
N GLN A 82 -7.50 12.89 11.68
CA GLN A 82 -7.13 11.62 12.28
C GLN A 82 -5.64 11.36 12.00
N LYS A 83 -4.81 11.80 12.96
CA LYS A 83 -3.42 11.35 13.09
C LYS A 83 -3.33 9.85 12.82
N LEU A 84 -2.30 9.41 12.08
CA LEU A 84 -1.99 7.99 11.82
C LEU A 84 -1.92 7.18 13.12
N ASN A 85 -3.07 6.75 13.62
CA ASN A 85 -3.20 5.85 14.76
C ASN A 85 -3.36 4.39 14.31
N TYR A 86 -3.26 4.13 13.00
CA TYR A 86 -3.71 2.87 12.40
C TYR A 86 -2.62 2.09 11.66
N LEU A 87 -1.39 2.60 11.63
CA LEU A 87 -0.34 1.98 10.83
C LEU A 87 0.61 1.18 11.70
N ASN A 88 0.54 -0.13 11.54
CA ASN A 88 1.49 -1.06 12.12
C ASN A 88 2.86 -0.89 11.47
N ILE A 89 3.81 -0.34 12.21
CA ILE A 89 5.18 -0.17 11.71
C ILE A 89 5.97 -1.44 12.03
N TYR A 90 5.96 -2.38 11.10
CA TYR A 90 6.69 -3.63 11.23
C TYR A 90 8.18 -3.39 11.06
N LYS A 91 9.00 -3.92 11.98
CA LYS A 91 10.46 -3.88 11.85
C LYS A 91 10.93 -4.58 10.59
N ASN A 92 10.29 -5.70 10.25
CA ASN A 92 10.55 -6.47 9.05
C ASN A 92 9.25 -6.67 8.28
N ILE A 93 9.31 -6.53 6.96
CA ILE A 93 8.18 -6.82 6.06
C ILE A 93 8.60 -7.83 5.00
N ASN A 94 7.64 -8.66 4.59
CA ASN A 94 7.73 -9.43 3.36
C ASN A 94 6.79 -8.76 2.37
N ALA A 95 7.27 -8.52 1.16
CA ALA A 95 6.48 -7.93 0.10
C ALA A 95 6.80 -8.61 -1.24
N VAL A 96 6.09 -8.18 -2.27
CA VAL A 96 6.37 -8.54 -3.65
C VAL A 96 6.62 -7.26 -4.43
N ALA A 97 7.78 -7.19 -5.08
CA ALA A 97 8.09 -6.16 -6.06
C ALA A 97 7.59 -6.64 -7.43
N ILE A 98 6.77 -5.83 -8.08
CA ILE A 98 6.10 -6.13 -9.34
C ILE A 98 6.49 -5.11 -10.39
N LYS A 99 6.95 -5.59 -11.54
CA LYS A 99 7.26 -4.76 -12.70
C LYS A 99 6.77 -5.44 -13.96
N ASN A 100 5.79 -4.84 -14.64
CA ASN A 100 5.19 -5.45 -15.84
C ASN A 100 4.73 -6.89 -15.53
N LYS A 101 5.22 -7.88 -16.30
CA LYS A 101 4.90 -9.30 -16.16
C LYS A 101 5.82 -10.06 -15.19
N SER A 102 6.78 -9.39 -14.55
CA SER A 102 7.68 -10.00 -13.58
C SER A 102 7.32 -9.56 -12.18
N ALA A 103 7.54 -10.46 -11.23
CA ALA A 103 7.44 -10.16 -9.83
C ALA A 103 8.46 -10.99 -9.06
N LYS A 104 8.89 -10.47 -7.91
CA LYS A 104 9.80 -11.16 -7.03
C LYS A 104 9.50 -10.86 -5.56
N PRO A 105 9.60 -11.85 -4.68
CA PRO A 105 9.53 -11.61 -3.25
C PRO A 105 10.72 -10.75 -2.81
N ILE A 106 10.47 -9.87 -1.85
CA ILE A 106 11.47 -9.00 -1.23
C ILE A 106 11.23 -8.95 0.28
N SER A 107 12.30 -8.70 1.03
CA SER A 107 12.26 -8.55 2.49
C SER A 107 12.83 -7.19 2.88
N GLY A 108 12.06 -6.40 3.62
CA GLY A 108 12.45 -5.05 4.03
C GLY A 108 12.71 -4.95 5.52
N ILE A 109 13.70 -4.15 5.89
CA ILE A 109 13.95 -3.72 7.27
C ILE A 109 13.56 -2.26 7.41
N PHE A 110 12.72 -1.95 8.38
CA PHE A 110 12.25 -0.59 8.63
C PHE A 110 13.42 0.36 8.85
N LYS A 111 13.36 1.51 8.20
CA LYS A 111 14.35 2.57 8.31
C LYS A 111 13.76 3.77 9.03
N GLU A 112 12.69 4.32 8.49
CA GLU A 112 12.10 5.57 8.97
C GLU A 112 10.67 5.76 8.47
N HIS A 113 9.94 6.61 9.17
CA HIS A 113 8.64 7.12 8.78
C HIS A 113 8.85 8.52 8.19
N ILE A 114 8.30 8.78 7.00
CA ILE A 114 8.45 10.06 6.31
C ILE A 114 7.10 10.63 5.95
N LYS A 115 7.03 11.97 5.94
CA LYS A 115 5.89 12.71 5.42
C LYS A 115 6.39 13.68 4.36
N SER A 116 6.23 13.32 3.09
CA SER A 116 6.77 14.11 1.98
C SER A 116 5.90 14.02 0.72
N TYR A 117 5.97 15.05 -0.10
CA TYR A 117 5.43 15.03 -1.45
C TYR A 117 6.43 14.34 -2.39
N ILE A 118 6.23 13.04 -2.62
CA ILE A 118 7.11 12.18 -3.42
C ILE A 118 7.45 12.71 -4.81
N PRO A 119 6.51 13.24 -5.61
CA PRO A 119 6.80 13.56 -7.01
C PRO A 119 7.80 14.70 -7.25
N ASP A 120 8.02 15.58 -6.25
CA ASP A 120 9.06 16.61 -6.33
C ASP A 120 10.46 16.02 -5.99
N GLU A 121 10.51 14.96 -5.17
CA GLU A 121 11.76 14.25 -4.84
C GLU A 121 12.10 13.14 -5.86
N PHE A 122 11.07 12.53 -6.47
CA PHE A 122 11.19 11.36 -7.34
C PHE A 122 10.30 11.50 -8.58
N GLU A 123 10.74 12.31 -9.54
CA GLU A 123 9.95 12.67 -10.73
C GLU A 123 9.50 11.50 -11.62
N LYS A 124 10.09 10.31 -11.44
CA LYS A 124 9.78 9.11 -12.22
C LYS A 124 8.78 8.17 -11.55
N SER A 125 8.25 8.52 -10.37
CA SER A 125 7.27 7.67 -9.68
C SER A 125 6.06 7.39 -10.58
N VAL A 126 5.68 6.11 -10.65
CA VAL A 126 4.52 5.65 -11.41
C VAL A 126 3.31 5.52 -10.48
N PHE A 127 3.53 5.04 -9.25
CA PHE A 127 2.48 4.86 -8.27
C PHE A 127 2.09 6.20 -7.61
N TYR A 128 3.07 6.93 -7.09
CA TYR A 128 2.88 8.28 -6.58
C TYR A 128 2.94 9.25 -7.77
N SER A 129 1.87 9.27 -8.56
CA SER A 129 1.67 10.23 -9.67
C SER A 129 1.82 11.67 -9.17
N LYS A 130 1.86 12.67 -10.06
CA LYS A 130 1.89 14.11 -9.71
C LYS A 130 0.46 14.65 -9.51
N PRO A 131 -0.17 14.53 -8.32
CA PRO A 131 -1.47 15.12 -8.07
C PRO A 131 -1.40 16.66 -8.13
N PHE A 132 -2.51 17.28 -8.51
CA PHE A 132 -2.66 18.73 -8.50
C PHE A 132 -2.56 19.29 -7.08
N SER A 133 -3.15 18.60 -6.10
CA SER A 133 -3.21 19.03 -4.70
C SER A 133 -1.85 19.03 -3.98
N LYS A 134 -0.82 18.41 -4.59
CA LYS A 134 0.52 18.19 -4.00
C LYS A 134 0.47 17.74 -2.52
N PRO A 135 -0.25 16.66 -2.20
CA PRO A 135 -0.44 16.23 -0.82
C PRO A 135 0.83 15.56 -0.30
N ASN A 136 1.15 15.78 0.97
CA ASN A 136 2.20 15.00 1.61
C ASN A 136 1.72 13.56 1.78
N PHE A 137 2.46 12.63 1.21
CA PHE A 137 2.27 11.21 1.42
C PHE A 137 2.84 10.83 2.77
N ASP A 138 2.11 9.99 3.50
CA ASP A 138 2.50 9.52 4.82
C ASP A 138 3.02 8.07 4.69
N LEU A 139 4.35 7.92 4.63
CA LEU A 139 5.01 6.72 4.07
C LEU A 139 5.96 6.07 5.05
N LEU A 140 6.00 4.74 5.03
CA LEU A 140 7.06 3.98 5.65
C LEU A 140 8.16 3.65 4.66
N LYS A 141 9.40 3.88 5.09
CA LYS A 141 10.60 3.57 4.33
C LYS A 141 11.28 2.32 4.88
N TYR A 142 11.60 1.40 3.99
CA TYR A 142 12.32 0.17 4.32
C TYR A 142 13.53 0.00 3.42
N ASN A 143 14.63 -0.51 3.98
CA ASN A 143 15.77 -0.97 3.21
C ASN A 143 15.56 -2.42 2.80
N ILE A 144 15.90 -2.76 1.56
CA ILE A 144 15.86 -4.12 1.01
C ILE A 144 17.25 -4.50 0.50
N GLU A 145 17.62 -5.77 0.55
CA GLU A 145 18.90 -6.25 0.04
C GLU A 145 18.79 -6.77 -1.40
N GLU A 146 17.59 -7.15 -1.82
CA GLU A 146 17.35 -7.77 -3.11
C GLU A 146 17.43 -6.76 -4.26
N GLU A 147 18.21 -7.08 -5.29
CA GLU A 147 18.36 -6.24 -6.48
C GLU A 147 17.02 -6.14 -7.23
N THR A 148 16.35 -4.99 -7.11
CA THR A 148 15.04 -4.66 -7.67
C THR A 148 15.13 -3.55 -8.70
N GLU A 149 14.20 -3.54 -9.65
CA GLU A 149 14.06 -2.41 -10.57
C GLU A 149 13.35 -1.24 -9.89
N VAL A 150 13.86 -0.04 -10.12
CA VAL A 150 13.19 1.21 -9.73
C VAL A 150 11.84 1.32 -10.47
N ASN A 151 10.88 1.94 -9.82
CA ASN A 151 9.47 2.02 -10.20
C ASN A 151 8.77 0.66 -10.28
N SER A 152 9.23 -0.32 -9.50
CA SER A 152 8.43 -1.52 -9.26
C SER A 152 7.35 -1.19 -8.23
N ILE A 153 6.12 -1.63 -8.48
CA ILE A 153 5.06 -1.59 -7.48
C ILE A 153 5.43 -2.56 -6.37
N VAL A 154 5.33 -2.11 -5.12
CA VAL A 154 5.51 -2.93 -3.94
C VAL A 154 4.14 -3.22 -3.36
N PHE A 155 3.82 -4.49 -3.15
CA PHE A 155 2.55 -4.91 -2.59
C PHE A 155 2.73 -6.04 -1.60
N GLY A 156 1.94 -6.04 -0.53
CA GLY A 156 1.97 -7.11 0.45
C GLY A 156 0.91 -7.01 1.52
N LEU A 157 0.95 -8.00 2.40
CA LEU A 157 0.11 -8.12 3.58
C LEU A 157 1.05 -8.39 4.76
N SER A 158 1.10 -7.46 5.70
CA SER A 158 2.03 -7.56 6.81
C SER A 158 1.81 -8.82 7.64
N GLY A 159 2.91 -9.44 8.07
CA GLY A 159 2.88 -10.72 8.80
C GLY A 159 2.77 -11.96 7.92
N LEU A 160 2.41 -11.82 6.63
CA LEU A 160 2.30 -12.95 5.70
C LEU A 160 3.37 -12.92 4.60
N LYS A 161 3.75 -14.12 4.18
CA LYS A 161 4.58 -14.35 2.99
C LYS A 161 3.74 -15.07 1.95
N PHE A 162 3.84 -14.64 0.70
CA PHE A 162 3.18 -15.31 -0.42
C PHE A 162 4.17 -16.26 -1.09
N GLU A 163 3.84 -17.56 -1.16
CA GLU A 163 4.71 -18.55 -1.80
C GLU A 163 4.55 -18.55 -3.33
N ASN A 164 3.34 -18.28 -3.81
CA ASN A 164 3.03 -18.33 -5.24
C ASN A 164 2.64 -16.94 -5.75
N ILE A 165 3.35 -16.48 -6.79
CA ILE A 165 3.13 -15.20 -7.44
C ILE A 165 2.96 -15.45 -8.94
N ASP A 166 1.81 -15.09 -9.50
CA ASP A 166 1.48 -15.28 -10.92
C ASP A 166 1.08 -13.95 -11.57
N CYS A 167 1.92 -13.49 -12.49
CA CYS A 167 1.70 -12.28 -13.30
C CYS A 167 1.41 -12.60 -14.78
N SER A 168 1.12 -13.86 -15.12
CA SER A 168 0.81 -14.27 -16.50
C SER A 168 -0.47 -13.63 -17.05
N ASN A 169 -1.34 -13.16 -16.15
CA ASN A 169 -2.59 -12.46 -16.48
C ASN A 169 -2.42 -10.94 -16.59
N TYR A 170 -1.20 -10.41 -16.49
CA TYR A 170 -0.93 -8.99 -16.59
C TYR A 170 -1.58 -8.36 -17.84
N GLY A 171 -2.34 -7.29 -17.63
CA GLY A 171 -3.04 -6.53 -18.67
C GLY A 171 -4.34 -7.18 -19.17
N LYS A 172 -4.66 -8.41 -18.77
CA LYS A 172 -5.95 -9.04 -19.10
C LYS A 172 -7.06 -8.35 -18.31
N LYS A 173 -8.24 -8.26 -18.93
CA LYS A 173 -9.43 -7.68 -18.30
C LYS A 173 -9.81 -8.46 -17.05
N ARG A 174 -9.98 -7.77 -15.94
CA ARG A 174 -10.46 -8.32 -14.67
C ARG A 174 -11.95 -8.68 -14.83
N PRO A 175 -12.39 -9.87 -14.43
CA PRO A 175 -13.81 -10.19 -14.33
C PRO A 175 -14.49 -9.29 -13.30
N TYR A 176 -15.71 -8.86 -13.58
CA TYR A 176 -16.55 -8.12 -12.64
C TYR A 176 -17.87 -8.85 -12.41
N SER A 177 -18.48 -8.59 -11.28
CA SER A 177 -19.79 -9.09 -10.86
C SER A 177 -20.92 -8.26 -11.47
N LYS A 178 -22.14 -8.83 -11.47
CA LYS A 178 -23.35 -8.08 -11.85
C LYS A 178 -23.59 -6.85 -10.97
N LYS A 179 -23.16 -6.93 -9.70
CA LYS A 179 -23.28 -5.85 -8.73
C LYS A 179 -22.36 -4.68 -9.11
N GLU A 180 -21.07 -4.96 -9.31
CA GLU A 180 -20.10 -3.95 -9.78
C GLU A 180 -20.54 -3.32 -11.11
N TYR A 181 -21.14 -4.12 -12.01
CA TYR A 181 -21.72 -3.59 -13.24
C TYR A 181 -22.86 -2.60 -12.98
N ALA A 182 -23.83 -2.97 -12.15
CA ALA A 182 -24.96 -2.10 -11.82
C ALA A 182 -24.47 -0.79 -11.16
N GLU A 183 -23.59 -0.88 -10.16
CA GLU A 183 -23.03 0.27 -9.44
C GLU A 183 -22.25 1.20 -10.37
N ALA A 184 -21.44 0.65 -11.29
CA ALA A 184 -20.71 1.47 -12.26
C ALA A 184 -21.63 2.16 -13.27
N ILE A 185 -22.70 1.49 -13.73
CA ILE A 185 -23.66 2.12 -14.65
C ILE A 185 -24.49 3.19 -13.95
N GLU A 186 -24.90 2.96 -12.70
CA GLU A 186 -25.59 3.94 -11.86
C GLU A 186 -24.73 5.19 -11.66
N SER A 187 -23.47 5.03 -11.25
CA SER A 187 -22.53 6.15 -11.08
C SER A 187 -22.32 6.95 -12.37
N LEU A 188 -22.27 6.30 -13.54
CA LEU A 188 -22.18 6.98 -14.83
C LEU A 188 -23.46 7.76 -15.18
N SER A 189 -24.63 7.26 -14.77
CA SER A 189 -25.90 7.94 -14.98
C SER A 189 -26.00 9.19 -14.09
N GLU A 190 -25.65 9.06 -12.81
CA GLU A 190 -25.65 10.18 -11.85
C GLU A 190 -24.70 11.30 -12.29
N ASP A 191 -23.51 10.94 -12.80
CA ASP A 191 -22.54 11.91 -13.33
C ASP A 191 -23.12 12.72 -14.52
N GLN A 192 -24.02 12.10 -15.30
CA GLN A 192 -24.69 12.73 -16.45
C GLN A 192 -25.81 13.71 -16.08
N GLU A 193 -26.31 13.64 -14.85
CA GLU A 193 -27.40 14.50 -14.36
C GLU A 193 -26.91 15.84 -13.77
N ILE A 194 -25.59 16.04 -13.67
CA ILE A 194 -25.00 17.28 -13.13
C ILE A 194 -25.06 18.40 -14.18
N GLU A 195 -26.01 19.32 -14.03
CA GLU A 195 -26.30 20.39 -15.00
C GLU A 195 -25.22 21.48 -15.09
N ASP A 196 -24.48 21.75 -14.00
CA ASP A 196 -23.63 22.94 -13.84
C ASP A 196 -22.15 22.55 -13.59
N ARG A 197 -21.58 21.79 -14.52
CA ARG A 197 -20.26 21.16 -14.38
C ARG A 197 -19.17 21.83 -15.21
N THR A 198 -17.98 21.93 -14.63
CA THR A 198 -16.75 22.45 -15.26
C THR A 198 -15.91 21.37 -15.96
N LEU A 199 -16.28 20.09 -15.84
CA LEU A 199 -15.45 18.94 -16.24
C LEU A 199 -16.17 17.97 -17.18
N ASP A 200 -15.42 17.09 -17.86
CA ASP A 200 -15.94 16.06 -18.79
C ASP A 200 -16.57 14.86 -18.07
N PHE A 201 -17.67 14.32 -18.64
CA PHE A 201 -18.40 13.18 -18.05
C PHE A 201 -17.53 11.94 -17.93
N LYS A 202 -17.70 11.21 -16.82
CA LYS A 202 -17.09 9.90 -16.61
C LYS A 202 -17.51 8.95 -17.73
N LYS A 203 -16.56 8.13 -18.17
CA LYS A 203 -16.78 7.10 -19.20
C LYS A 203 -16.66 5.71 -18.61
N LEU A 204 -17.23 4.73 -19.29
CA LEU A 204 -17.13 3.31 -18.91
C LEU A 204 -15.68 2.84 -18.75
N GLU A 205 -14.77 3.36 -19.57
CA GLU A 205 -13.33 3.05 -19.53
C GLU A 205 -12.65 3.50 -18.24
N GLU A 206 -13.29 4.43 -17.51
CA GLU A 206 -12.80 5.09 -16.30
C GLU A 206 -13.44 4.47 -15.04
N THR A 207 -13.98 3.26 -15.16
CA THR A 207 -14.65 2.54 -14.07
C THR A 207 -13.94 1.22 -13.78
N ILE A 208 -14.28 0.62 -12.62
CA ILE A 208 -13.87 -0.73 -12.23
C ILE A 208 -14.12 -1.80 -13.31
N LEU A 209 -15.08 -1.58 -14.22
CA LEU A 209 -15.40 -2.50 -15.32
C LEU A 209 -14.30 -2.58 -16.39
N ASN A 210 -13.35 -1.64 -16.38
CA ASN A 210 -12.18 -1.64 -17.24
C ASN A 210 -10.89 -2.04 -16.52
N ALA A 211 -10.99 -2.47 -15.26
CA ALA A 211 -9.84 -2.95 -14.49
C ALA A 211 -9.09 -4.07 -15.22
N ARG A 212 -7.77 -4.01 -15.14
CA ARG A 212 -6.84 -4.98 -15.71
C ARG A 212 -6.00 -5.60 -14.60
N MET A 213 -5.84 -6.91 -14.67
CA MET A 213 -5.04 -7.66 -13.69
C MET A 213 -3.56 -7.26 -13.81
N ILE A 214 -2.89 -7.17 -12.68
CA ILE A 214 -1.44 -6.97 -12.55
C ILE A 214 -0.81 -8.32 -12.22
N CYS A 215 -1.05 -8.82 -11.00
CA CYS A 215 -0.56 -10.11 -10.53
C CYS A 215 -1.53 -10.72 -9.51
N SER A 216 -1.43 -12.03 -9.31
CA SER A 216 -2.05 -12.72 -8.20
C SER A 216 -1.02 -13.31 -7.25
N LEU A 217 -1.28 -13.19 -5.96
CA LEU A 217 -0.42 -13.65 -4.89
C LEU A 217 -1.23 -14.63 -4.04
N SER A 218 -0.71 -15.82 -3.74
CA SER A 218 -1.42 -16.76 -2.88
C SER A 218 -0.53 -17.34 -1.79
N ASN A 219 -1.13 -17.47 -0.61
CA ASN A 219 -0.58 -18.22 0.51
C ASN A 219 -1.35 -19.53 0.64
N GLU A 220 -0.66 -20.66 0.44
CA GLU A 220 -1.33 -21.97 0.39
C GLU A 220 -1.90 -22.39 1.74
N LYS A 221 -1.20 -22.07 2.83
CA LYS A 221 -1.57 -22.49 4.18
C LYS A 221 -2.84 -21.80 4.67
N SER A 222 -2.93 -20.48 4.49
CA SER A 222 -4.14 -19.70 4.81
C SER A 222 -5.23 -19.85 3.75
N LYS A 223 -4.92 -20.46 2.60
CA LYS A 223 -5.81 -20.56 1.42
C LYS A 223 -6.28 -19.19 0.94
N LEU A 224 -5.48 -18.16 1.21
CA LEU A 224 -5.68 -16.78 0.79
C LEU A 224 -5.07 -16.58 -0.59
N LYS A 225 -5.81 -15.92 -1.47
CA LYS A 225 -5.30 -15.40 -2.72
C LYS A 225 -5.74 -13.95 -2.87
N LEU A 226 -4.79 -13.09 -3.19
CA LEU A 226 -5.01 -11.70 -3.53
C LEU A 226 -4.80 -11.51 -5.02
N VAL A 227 -5.69 -10.79 -5.69
CA VAL A 227 -5.48 -10.38 -7.09
C VAL A 227 -5.39 -8.86 -7.13
N LEU A 228 -4.20 -8.37 -7.46
CA LEU A 228 -3.96 -6.95 -7.68
C LEU A 228 -4.34 -6.60 -9.13
N SER A 229 -5.14 -5.55 -9.29
CA SER A 229 -5.55 -5.00 -10.58
C SER A 229 -5.48 -3.47 -10.55
N SER A 230 -5.61 -2.83 -11.70
CA SER A 230 -5.78 -1.37 -11.79
C SER A 230 -6.66 -0.94 -12.96
N TYR A 231 -7.26 0.24 -12.85
CA TYR A 231 -7.80 1.01 -13.99
C TYR A 231 -7.42 2.47 -13.84
N GLU A 232 -7.57 3.24 -14.92
CA GLU A 232 -7.30 4.68 -14.95
C GLU A 232 -8.64 5.43 -14.93
N THR A 233 -8.80 6.40 -14.03
CA THR A 233 -9.88 7.40 -14.14
C THR A 233 -9.29 8.61 -14.85
N LYS A 234 -9.57 8.84 -16.13
CA LYS A 234 -9.04 10.03 -16.82
C LYS A 234 -9.66 11.30 -16.25
N GLY A 235 -8.81 12.20 -15.80
CA GLY A 235 -9.12 13.60 -15.49
C GLY A 235 -7.89 14.23 -14.81
N MET A 236 -7.57 15.49 -15.13
CA MET A 236 -6.49 16.21 -14.41
C MET A 236 -6.80 16.41 -12.92
N GLU A 237 -8.00 16.06 -12.48
CA GLU A 237 -8.56 16.31 -11.16
C GLU A 237 -8.96 15.03 -10.40
N TYR A 238 -8.81 13.86 -11.03
CA TYR A 238 -9.29 12.57 -10.52
C TYR A 238 -8.17 11.52 -10.52
N ALA A 239 -8.10 10.66 -9.50
CA ALA A 239 -7.04 9.68 -9.25
C ALA A 239 -6.56 8.94 -10.52
N GLY A 240 -5.43 9.38 -11.09
CA GLY A 240 -4.97 8.89 -12.40
C GLY A 240 -4.78 7.37 -12.50
N THR A 241 -4.64 6.67 -11.37
CA THR A 241 -4.71 5.21 -11.30
C THR A 241 -5.44 4.80 -10.03
N VAL A 242 -6.40 3.89 -10.17
CA VAL A 242 -7.08 3.21 -9.06
C VAL A 242 -6.56 1.79 -8.99
N TYR A 243 -6.07 1.40 -7.82
CA TYR A 243 -5.64 0.03 -7.56
C TYR A 243 -6.75 -0.76 -6.89
N LEU A 244 -6.85 -2.04 -7.20
CA LEU A 244 -7.88 -2.93 -6.67
C LEU A 244 -7.27 -4.22 -6.15
N ILE A 245 -7.77 -4.69 -5.00
CA ILE A 245 -7.46 -6.00 -4.47
C ILE A 245 -8.74 -6.82 -4.37
N ASP A 246 -8.74 -7.97 -5.06
CA ASP A 246 -9.71 -9.02 -4.84
C ASP A 246 -9.18 -10.02 -3.81
N PHE A 247 -9.94 -10.21 -2.73
CA PHE A 247 -9.70 -11.22 -1.71
C PHE A 247 -10.40 -12.51 -2.05
N TYR A 248 -9.64 -13.57 -2.25
CA TYR A 248 -10.14 -14.93 -2.42
C TYR A 248 -9.73 -15.77 -1.21
N ILE A 249 -10.71 -16.44 -0.59
CA ILE A 249 -10.47 -17.48 0.42
C ILE A 249 -11.04 -18.78 -0.11
N LYS A 250 -10.21 -19.83 -0.19
CA LYS A 250 -10.63 -21.14 -0.76
C LYS A 250 -11.27 -20.98 -2.15
N ASN A 251 -10.66 -20.13 -3.01
CA ASN A 251 -11.09 -19.82 -4.38
C ASN A 251 -12.46 -19.12 -4.51
N LYS A 252 -13.04 -18.61 -3.42
CA LYS A 252 -14.25 -17.77 -3.48
C LYS A 252 -13.86 -16.32 -3.29
N LEU A 253 -14.32 -15.44 -4.18
CA LEU A 253 -14.21 -13.99 -4.00
C LEU A 253 -15.03 -13.59 -2.77
N ILE A 254 -14.38 -12.94 -1.83
CA ILE A 254 -14.98 -12.53 -0.55
C ILE A 254 -15.19 -11.02 -0.52
N LYS A 255 -14.20 -10.25 -0.99
CA LYS A 255 -14.23 -8.78 -0.97
C LYS A 255 -13.37 -8.23 -2.10
N THR A 256 -13.79 -7.11 -2.66
CA THR A 256 -12.96 -6.25 -3.50
C THR A 256 -12.79 -4.93 -2.75
N ILE A 257 -11.56 -4.40 -2.72
CA ILE A 257 -11.26 -3.07 -2.18
C ILE A 257 -10.55 -2.24 -3.24
N GLU A 258 -10.85 -0.94 -3.26
CA GLU A 258 -10.26 0.03 -4.17
C GLU A 258 -9.38 1.01 -3.36
N LYS A 259 -8.24 1.39 -3.93
CA LYS A 259 -7.41 2.49 -3.45
C LYS A 259 -7.32 3.53 -4.55
N TYR A 260 -7.83 4.72 -4.24
CA TYR A 260 -7.63 5.90 -5.04
C TYR A 260 -6.30 6.56 -4.66
N ASN A 261 -5.54 7.02 -5.66
CA ASN A 261 -4.47 7.96 -5.40
C ASN A 261 -5.04 9.30 -4.91
N TYR A 262 -4.23 10.09 -4.21
CA TYR A 262 -4.66 11.23 -3.36
C TYR A 262 -5.59 12.29 -4.00
N ASP A 263 -5.66 12.40 -5.34
CA ASP A 263 -6.68 13.21 -6.01
C ASP A 263 -7.95 12.37 -6.30
N GLY A 264 -8.41 11.59 -5.32
CA GLY A 264 -9.62 10.78 -5.43
C GLY A 264 -10.85 11.62 -5.80
N PRO A 265 -11.94 11.00 -6.28
CA PRO A 265 -13.14 11.74 -6.67
C PRO A 265 -13.69 12.56 -5.49
N TYR A 266 -13.60 13.89 -5.62
CA TYR A 266 -14.42 14.84 -4.87
C TYR A 266 -15.87 14.74 -5.33
#